data_AF-T1B9B4-F1
#
_entry.id   AF-T1B9B4-F1
#
_cell.length_a   1.000
_cell.length_b   1.000
_cell.length_c   1.000
_cell.angle_alpha   90.00
_cell.angle_beta   90.00
_cell.angle_gamma   90.00
#
_symmetry.space_group_name_H-M   'P 1'
#
loop_
_entity.id
_entity.type
_entity.pdbx_description
1 polymer ?
#
loop_
_entity_poly.entity_id
_entity_poly.type
_entity_poly.pdbx_seq_one_letter_code
_entity_poly.pdbx_strand_id
1 'polypeptide(L)' 'GTDMRVGIEAATALRPTPSAVVVITDGWTPWPDVKTRVPVVACIVGSGANDNGVLHSIPSWIIVVKVKEVAFGL' A
#
# COMPACT_ATOMS: atom_id res chain seq x y z
N GLY A 1 -5.93 13.72 -4.93
CA GLY A 1 -5.50 12.51 -4.19
C GLY A 1 -4.03 12.27 -4.45
N THR A 2 -3.40 11.44 -3.63
CA THR A 2 -1.99 11.04 -3.79
C THR A 2 -1.89 9.89 -4.79
N ASP A 3 -0.87 9.85 -5.64
CA ASP A 3 -0.64 8.76 -6.60
C ASP A 3 0.50 7.84 -6.11
N MET A 4 0.15 6.64 -5.64
CA MET A 4 1.13 5.68 -5.15
C MET A 4 1.89 4.97 -6.26
N ARG A 5 1.48 5.07 -7.53
CA ARG A 5 2.31 4.58 -8.66
C ARG A 5 3.64 5.31 -8.69
N VAL A 6 3.62 6.64 -8.53
CA VAL A 6 4.82 7.49 -8.53
C VAL A 6 5.72 7.19 -7.34
N GLY A 7 5.13 7.07 -6.13
CA GLY A 7 5.90 6.78 -4.91
C GLY A 7 6.55 5.38 -4.95
N ILE A 8 5.81 4.38 -5.41
CA ILE A 8 6.32 3.01 -5.56
C ILE A 8 7.42 2.98 -6.62
N GLU A 9 7.23 3.60 -7.79
CA GLU A 9 8.24 3.66 -8.85
C GLU A 9 9.54 4.29 -8.34
N ALA A 10 9.46 5.46 -7.70
CA ALA A 10 10.60 6.14 -7.12
C ALA A 10 11.34 5.26 -6.08
N ALA A 11 10.60 4.57 -5.22
CA ALA A 11 11.20 3.65 -4.23
C ALA A 11 11.91 2.47 -4.91
N THR A 12 11.32 1.86 -5.94
CA THR A 12 11.95 0.75 -6.67
C THR A 12 13.17 1.16 -7.49
N ALA A 13 13.32 2.45 -7.79
CA ALA A 13 14.46 3.00 -8.52
C ALA A 13 15.68 3.30 -7.63
N LEU A 14 15.53 3.27 -6.30
CA LEU A 14 16.62 3.55 -5.36
C LEU A 14 17.82 2.61 -5.55
N ARG A 15 19.00 3.10 -5.17
CA ARG A 15 20.27 2.37 -5.19
C ARG A 15 20.95 2.50 -3.81
N PRO A 16 21.22 1.40 -3.10
CA PRO A 16 20.92 0.01 -3.47
C PRO A 16 19.40 -0.25 -3.61
N THR A 17 19.03 -1.25 -4.41
CA THR A 17 17.62 -1.63 -4.61
C THR A 17 17.03 -2.11 -3.28
N PRO A 18 15.90 -1.55 -2.82
CA PRO A 18 15.26 -2.01 -1.58
C PRO A 18 14.80 -3.46 -1.70
N SER A 19 14.82 -4.21 -0.59
CA SER A 19 14.31 -5.58 -0.57
C SER A 19 12.77 -5.65 -0.65
N ALA A 20 12.07 -4.58 -0.27
CA ALA A 20 10.63 -4.43 -0.35
C ALA A 20 10.23 -2.95 -0.27
N VAL A 21 9.00 -2.64 -0.68
CA VAL A 21 8.36 -1.33 -0.48
C VAL A 21 7.14 -1.51 0.41
N VAL A 22 7.03 -0.72 1.48
CA VAL A 22 5.87 -0.70 2.36
C VAL A 22 5.15 0.64 2.19
N VAL A 23 3.91 0.60 1.72
CA VAL A 23 3.06 1.76 1.55
C VAL A 23 2.09 1.82 2.72
N ILE A 24 2.07 2.93 3.46
CA ILE A 24 1.09 3.17 4.53
C ILE A 24 0.14 4.27 4.04
N THR A 25 -1.14 3.93 3.87
CA THR A 25 -2.13 4.81 3.27
C THR A 25 -3.54 4.40 3.71
N ASP A 26 -4.50 5.31 3.56
CA ASP A 26 -5.92 4.99 3.66
C ASP A 26 -6.44 4.20 2.43
N GLY A 27 -5.66 4.11 1.36
CA GLY A 27 -5.91 3.24 0.21
C GLY A 27 -6.66 3.90 -0.94
N TRP A 28 -7.13 5.14 -0.79
CA TRP A 28 -7.76 5.93 -1.87
C TRP A 28 -6.72 6.56 -2.78
N THR A 29 -5.98 5.71 -3.48
CA THR A 29 -4.88 6.08 -4.36
C THR A 29 -4.84 5.15 -5.58
N PRO A 30 -4.43 5.62 -6.75
CA PRO A 30 -4.09 4.73 -7.85
C PRO A 30 -2.96 3.77 -7.47
N TRP A 31 -3.14 2.49 -7.80
CA TRP A 31 -2.13 1.44 -7.63
C TRP A 31 -1.50 1.06 -8.99
N PRO A 32 -0.29 0.49 -9.02
CA PRO A 32 0.32 0.04 -10.26
C PRO A 32 -0.42 -1.18 -10.83
N ASP A 33 -0.79 -1.14 -12.11
CA ASP A 33 -1.43 -2.29 -12.77
C ASP A 33 -0.47 -3.47 -12.98
N VAL A 34 0.83 -3.18 -13.09
CA VAL A 34 1.89 -4.16 -13.35
C VAL A 34 2.72 -4.39 -12.09
N LYS A 35 2.99 -5.67 -11.80
CA LYS A 35 3.84 -6.08 -10.69
C LYS A 35 5.23 -5.46 -10.77
N THR A 36 5.72 -4.95 -9.64
CA THR A 36 7.07 -4.38 -9.49
C THR A 36 8.15 -5.44 -9.33
N ARG A 37 9.42 -5.04 -9.50
CA ARG A 37 10.58 -5.94 -9.35
C ARG A 37 10.84 -6.39 -7.90
N VAL A 38 10.30 -5.67 -6.94
CA VAL A 38 10.42 -5.93 -5.50
C VAL A 38 9.02 -6.11 -4.91
N PRO A 39 8.84 -6.90 -3.85
CA PRO A 39 7.56 -7.01 -3.15
C PRO A 39 7.02 -5.66 -2.68
N VAL A 40 5.71 -5.47 -2.79
CA VAL A 40 4.99 -4.32 -2.25
C VAL A 40 4.01 -4.80 -1.20
N VAL A 41 4.03 -4.13 -0.04
CA VAL A 41 3.09 -4.33 1.05
C VAL A 41 2.26 -3.06 1.20
N ALA A 42 0.95 -3.17 1.05
CA ALA A 42 0.00 -2.10 1.35
C ALA A 42 -0.53 -2.26 2.78
N CYS A 43 -0.03 -1.42 3.68
CA CYS A 43 -0.54 -1.25 5.03
C CYS A 43 -1.69 -0.25 4.99
N ILE A 44 -2.93 -0.76 4.94
CA ILE A 44 -4.13 0.06 4.87
C ILE A 44 -4.56 0.45 6.29
N VAL A 45 -4.63 1.76 6.55
CA VAL A 45 -5.02 2.35 7.83
C VAL A 45 -6.40 3.00 7.75
N GLY A 46 -7.01 3.28 8.90
CA GLY A 46 -8.26 4.03 8.97
C GLY A 46 -9.46 3.32 8.33
N SER A 47 -10.40 4.09 7.79
CA SER A 47 -11.65 3.57 7.20
C SER A 47 -11.42 2.63 6.02
N GLY A 48 -10.38 2.88 5.21
CA GLY A 48 -10.06 2.04 4.05
C GLY A 48 -9.72 0.60 4.41
N ALA A 49 -9.27 0.33 5.64
CA ALA A 49 -8.99 -1.04 6.10
C ALA A 49 -10.26 -1.90 6.17
N ASN A 50 -11.42 -1.26 6.25
CA ASN A 50 -12.75 -1.89 6.31
C ASN A 50 -13.59 -1.66 5.05
N ASP A 51 -13.09 -0.92 4.06
CA ASP A 51 -13.80 -0.62 2.82
C ASP A 51 -13.48 -1.66 1.74
N ASN A 52 -14.46 -2.46 1.34
CA ASN A 52 -14.26 -3.50 0.33
C ASN A 52 -13.93 -2.93 -1.06
N GLY A 53 -14.40 -1.73 -1.40
CA GLY A 53 -14.05 -1.06 -2.65
C GLY A 53 -12.58 -0.68 -2.68
N VAL A 54 -12.05 -0.12 -1.59
CA VAL A 54 -10.62 0.15 -1.43
C VAL A 54 -9.83 -1.15 -1.55
N LEU A 55 -10.20 -2.18 -0.79
CA LEU A 55 -9.46 -3.45 -0.77
C LEU A 55 -9.46 -4.16 -2.12
N HIS A 56 -10.57 -4.12 -2.87
CA HIS A 56 -10.66 -4.68 -4.22
C HIS A 56 -9.92 -3.86 -5.27
N SER A 57 -9.69 -2.56 -5.02
CA SER A 57 -8.90 -1.71 -5.92
C SER A 57 -7.39 -2.01 -5.87
N ILE A 58 -6.94 -2.69 -4.79
CA ILE A 58 -5.53 -3.08 -4.63
C ILE A 58 -5.26 -4.32 -5.49
N PRO A 59 -4.28 -4.28 -6.41
CA PRO A 59 -3.92 -5.42 -7.23
C PRO A 59 -3.58 -6.66 -6.39
N SER A 60 -4.04 -7.83 -6.83
CA SER A 60 -3.88 -9.10 -6.09
C SER A 60 -2.43 -9.55 -5.87
N TRP A 61 -1.47 -8.95 -6.58
CA TRP A 61 -0.04 -9.22 -6.38
C TRP A 61 0.58 -8.41 -5.24
N ILE A 62 -0.12 -7.39 -4.71
CA ILE A 62 0.29 -6.60 -3.55
C ILE A 62 -0.16 -7.31 -2.28
N ILE A 63 0.74 -7.44 -1.31
CA ILE A 63 0.41 -8.00 0.00
C ILE A 63 -0.37 -6.94 0.78
N VAL A 64 -1.58 -7.26 1.23
CA VAL A 64 -2.41 -6.33 1.99
C VAL A 64 -2.34 -6.63 3.48
N VAL A 65 -1.99 -5.63 4.27
CA VAL A 65 -2.04 -5.63 5.73
C VAL A 65 -3.09 -4.62 6.17
N LYS A 66 -4.17 -5.09 6.80
CA LYS A 66 -5.16 -4.21 7.43
C LYS A 66 -4.65 -3.81 8.80
N VAL A 67 -4.32 -2.53 8.98
CA VAL A 67 -3.87 -1.99 10.26
C VAL A 67 -5.10 -1.66 11.09
N LYS A 68 -5.30 -2.43 12.16
CA LYS A 68 -6.38 -2.18 13.11
C LYS A 68 -5.96 -1.09 14.08
N GLU A 69 -6.87 -0.16 14.36
CA GLU A 69 -6.69 0.77 15.45
C GLU A 69 -6.68 -0.03 16.77
N VAL A 70 -5.63 0.15 17.56
CA VAL A 70 -5.58 -0.41 18.91
C VAL A 70 -6.20 0.65 19.81
N ALA A 71 -7.39 0.38 20.32
CA ALA A 71 -7.98 1.21 21.36
C ALA A 71 -7.06 1.11 22.59
N PHE A 72 -6.27 2.15 22.84
CA PHE A 72 -5.68 2.35 24.15
C PHE A 72 -6.80 2.85 25.06
N GLY A 73 -7.30 1.96 25.92
CA GLY A 73 -8.29 2.34 26.92
C GLY A 73 -7.74 3.48 27.78
N LEU A 74 -8.51 4.58 27.86
CA LEU A 74 -8.41 5.54 28.96
C LEU A 74 -9.16 4.98 30.18
#